data_AF-A0A7J8STL7-F1
#
_entry.id   AF-A0A7J8STL7-F1
#
_cell.length_a   1.000
_cell.length_b   1.000
_cell.length_c   1.000
_cell.angle_alpha   90.00
_cell.angle_beta   90.00
_cell.angle_gamma   90.00
#
_symmetry.space_group_name_H-M   'P 1'
#
loop_
_entity.id
_entity.type
_entity.pdbx_description
1 polymer ?
#
loop_
_entity_poly.entity_id
_entity_poly.type
_entity_poly.pdbx_seq_one_letter_code
_entity_poly.pdbx_strand_id
1 'polypeptide(L)'
;MDVNGQITKVTWKIEVLSDVHSKSMDVNGQVTKVTWRIENFSTIQDKKLCSENFTVDGNKWQLLIFPKGNAVDHLSIYLGVADSSTLPAGWRRYAHFGLAVIDQFDRELTITKVTTQVFDVNGADWGFTSFLPLTELHNPKRGYLVNDACLVEAYVFTDRSIGFISHELIVKTGSGKLKTKESDCVKAAMDDQRTTSTKAVEITNPSPTPPYCQIMSIEPEEPTEEDMNTFFTSLESKLWSSNTIFSREEAKEALTKVEKALNMTPVNFYDSWKLSPLKHAFKILASFDCSSTTLTIEQKKELLAMEESLKELAGRAAKALQDKNLLTEKESIKLTITHKLDRNVIRYKEVESQVKQVEKKLAALYVQVEEAQKERENMLAERKEIFKSSKEMKMELEALEKQWAEYEAMTKVAEEEESIVLAEWGRIKDFISSIKGKI
;
A
#
# COMPACT_ATOMS: atom_id res chain seq x y z
N MET A 1 28.41 0.93 -21.31
CA MET A 1 28.95 2.08 -20.55
C MET A 1 28.43 3.31 -21.24
N ASP A 2 27.69 4.17 -20.53
CA ASP A 2 27.27 5.47 -21.06
C ASP A 2 28.04 6.59 -20.36
N VAL A 3 28.42 7.60 -21.16
CA VAL A 3 29.59 8.47 -20.94
C VAL A 3 29.27 9.72 -20.08
N ASN A 4 28.14 9.76 -19.38
CA ASN A 4 27.64 10.99 -18.74
C ASN A 4 27.42 10.91 -17.22
N GLY A 5 28.26 10.17 -16.47
CA GLY A 5 28.58 10.53 -15.07
C GLY A 5 27.44 10.68 -14.04
N GLN A 6 26.23 10.22 -14.33
CA GLN A 6 25.15 10.02 -13.36
C GLN A 6 24.79 8.54 -13.40
N ILE A 7 25.20 7.80 -12.37
CA ILE A 7 24.87 6.38 -12.25
C ILE A 7 23.40 6.30 -11.88
N THR A 8 22.53 6.19 -12.89
CA THR A 8 21.15 5.74 -12.71
C THR A 8 21.24 4.26 -12.31
N LYS A 9 21.19 3.98 -11.01
CA LYS A 9 21.17 2.60 -10.52
C LYS A 9 19.77 2.04 -10.77
N VAL A 10 19.67 1.13 -11.73
CA VAL A 10 18.40 0.46 -12.03
C VAL A 10 18.42 -0.91 -11.38
N THR A 11 17.36 -1.26 -10.66
CA THR A 11 17.19 -2.60 -10.08
C THR A 11 15.96 -3.29 -10.65
N TRP A 12 16.13 -4.56 -11.00
CA TRP A 12 15.17 -5.36 -11.76
C TRP A 12 14.82 -6.62 -10.99
N LYS A 13 13.52 -6.97 -10.98
CA LYS A 13 13.04 -8.23 -10.41
C LYS A 13 11.92 -8.80 -11.27
N ILE A 14 12.04 -10.07 -11.66
CA ILE A 14 11.00 -10.81 -12.38
C ILE A 14 10.48 -11.90 -11.45
N GLU A 15 9.17 -11.95 -11.27
CA GLU A 15 8.46 -12.94 -10.46
C GLU A 15 7.40 -13.60 -11.32
N VAL A 16 7.46 -14.93 -11.44
CA VAL A 16 6.40 -15.69 -12.11
C VAL A 16 5.33 -16.04 -11.08
N LEU A 17 4.11 -15.58 -11.30
CA LEU A 17 2.97 -15.84 -10.43
C LEU A 17 2.19 -17.03 -11.00
N SER A 18 2.46 -18.22 -10.46
CA SER A 18 1.64 -19.42 -10.67
C SER A 18 0.62 -19.52 -9.54
N ASP A 19 -0.60 -19.07 -9.77
CA ASP A 19 -1.84 -19.61 -9.17
C ASP A 19 -3.03 -18.73 -9.52
N VAL A 20 -3.82 -19.18 -10.50
CA VAL A 20 -5.23 -18.77 -10.62
C VAL A 20 -6.06 -20.04 -10.80
N HIS A 21 -6.23 -20.81 -9.72
CA HIS A 21 -7.25 -21.86 -9.69
C HIS A 21 -8.63 -21.18 -9.64
N SER A 22 -9.21 -20.90 -10.81
CA SER A 22 -10.66 -20.69 -10.89
C SER A 22 -11.32 -22.05 -10.72
N LYS A 23 -12.26 -22.18 -9.77
CA LYS A 23 -12.90 -23.45 -9.38
C LYS A 23 -13.90 -23.98 -10.43
N SER A 24 -13.63 -23.80 -11.72
CA SER A 24 -14.54 -24.22 -12.79
C SER A 24 -13.88 -24.81 -14.04
N MET A 25 -12.57 -24.69 -14.28
CA MET A 25 -11.88 -25.38 -15.38
C MET A 25 -10.40 -25.53 -15.02
N ASP A 26 -9.84 -26.74 -15.17
CA ASP A 26 -8.39 -27.01 -15.09
C ASP A 26 -7.66 -26.24 -16.21
N VAL A 27 -7.28 -24.99 -15.97
CA VAL A 27 -6.39 -24.22 -16.86
C VAL A 27 -5.42 -23.41 -16.02
N ASN A 28 -4.13 -23.74 -16.13
CA ASN A 28 -3.04 -23.14 -15.39
C ASN A 28 -2.54 -21.86 -16.11
N GLY A 29 -3.25 -20.74 -15.95
CA GLY A 29 -2.82 -19.45 -16.49
C GLY A 29 -1.66 -18.85 -15.71
N GLN A 30 -0.48 -18.75 -16.32
CA GLN A 30 0.71 -18.19 -15.68
C GLN A 30 0.82 -16.69 -15.94
N VAL A 31 0.72 -15.86 -14.89
CA VAL A 31 0.93 -14.40 -15.00
C VAL A 31 2.37 -14.08 -14.68
N THR A 32 3.06 -13.38 -15.57
CA THR A 32 4.42 -12.89 -15.31
C THR A 32 4.36 -11.49 -14.74
N LYS A 33 4.87 -11.30 -13.53
CA LYS A 33 5.05 -9.99 -12.90
C LYS A 33 6.48 -9.53 -13.08
N VAL A 34 6.65 -8.32 -13.59
CA VAL A 34 7.94 -7.64 -13.74
C VAL A 34 7.92 -6.39 -12.89
N THR A 35 8.97 -6.19 -12.09
CA THR A 35 9.16 -5.01 -11.26
C THR A 35 10.41 -4.27 -11.70
N TRP A 36 10.24 -2.98 -12.00
CA TRP A 36 11.28 -2.07 -12.42
C TRP A 36 11.39 -0.93 -11.41
N ARG A 37 12.52 -0.89 -10.68
CA ARG A 37 12.85 0.26 -9.82
C ARG A 37 13.85 1.16 -10.53
N ILE A 38 13.46 2.41 -10.71
CA ILE A 38 14.23 3.45 -11.38
C ILE A 38 14.67 4.44 -10.31
N GLU A 39 15.96 4.45 -9.99
CA GLU A 39 16.56 5.41 -9.04
C GLU A 39 16.93 6.72 -9.74
N ASN A 40 17.10 7.78 -8.95
CA ASN A 40 17.44 9.13 -9.43
C ASN A 40 16.45 9.64 -10.50
N PHE A 41 15.17 9.30 -10.37
CA PHE A 41 14.13 9.47 -11.39
C PHE A 41 14.01 10.92 -11.86
N SER A 42 14.08 11.87 -10.93
CA SER A 42 13.96 13.31 -11.22
C SER A 42 15.14 13.86 -12.00
N THR A 43 16.29 13.18 -11.99
CA THR A 43 17.51 13.62 -12.69
C THR A 43 17.58 13.14 -14.14
N ILE A 44 16.72 12.19 -14.53
CA ILE A 44 16.75 11.55 -15.84
C ILE A 44 16.48 12.58 -16.94
N GLN A 45 17.42 12.70 -17.89
CA GLN A 45 17.29 13.58 -19.05
C GLN A 45 16.78 12.85 -20.30
N ASP A 46 16.90 11.52 -20.33
CA ASP A 46 16.46 10.71 -21.45
C ASP A 46 14.96 10.85 -21.67
N LYS A 47 14.58 11.06 -22.93
CA LYS A 47 13.17 11.14 -23.34
C LYS A 47 12.44 9.82 -23.10
N LYS A 48 13.15 8.70 -23.28
CA LYS A 48 12.62 7.33 -23.24
C LYS A 48 13.60 6.45 -22.49
N LEU A 49 13.10 5.65 -21.56
CA LEU A 49 13.81 4.57 -20.90
C LEU A 49 13.25 3.24 -21.38
N CYS A 50 14.11 2.26 -21.56
CA CYS A 50 13.75 0.91 -21.96
C CYS A 50 14.15 -0.08 -20.87
N SER A 51 13.32 -1.09 -20.62
CA SER A 51 13.64 -2.15 -19.66
C SER A 51 14.71 -3.11 -20.15
N GLU A 52 15.19 -3.98 -19.26
CA GLU A 52 15.73 -5.26 -19.73
C GLU A 52 14.62 -6.09 -20.41
N ASN A 53 15.00 -6.90 -21.38
CA ASN A 53 14.06 -7.77 -22.09
C ASN A 53 13.67 -8.94 -21.19
N PHE A 54 12.39 -9.27 -21.13
CA PHE A 54 11.87 -10.43 -20.41
C PHE A 54 11.03 -11.30 -21.34
N THR A 55 10.88 -12.60 -21.02
CA THR A 55 10.19 -13.56 -21.89
C THR A 55 8.93 -14.07 -21.19
N VAL A 56 7.80 -14.09 -21.93
CA VAL A 56 6.52 -14.66 -21.49
C VAL A 56 6.00 -15.54 -22.63
N ASP A 57 5.75 -16.81 -22.35
CA ASP A 57 5.35 -17.85 -23.32
C ASP A 57 6.21 -17.85 -24.61
N GLY A 58 7.53 -17.73 -24.44
CA GLY A 58 8.49 -17.72 -25.55
C GLY A 58 8.57 -16.40 -26.34
N ASN A 59 7.75 -15.40 -26.00
CA ASN A 59 7.76 -14.09 -26.63
C ASN A 59 8.57 -13.08 -25.80
N LYS A 60 9.43 -12.29 -26.45
CA LYS A 60 10.25 -11.26 -25.80
C LYS A 60 9.51 -9.93 -25.69
N TRP A 61 9.46 -9.40 -24.48
CA TRP A 61 8.77 -8.18 -24.10
C TRP A 61 9.73 -7.19 -23.43
N GLN A 62 9.37 -5.92 -23.46
CA GLN A 62 10.11 -4.83 -22.83
C GLN A 62 9.13 -3.75 -22.35
N LEU A 63 9.42 -3.08 -21.24
CA LEU A 63 8.73 -1.87 -20.80
C LEU A 63 9.43 -0.64 -21.37
N LEU A 64 8.61 0.34 -21.76
CA LEU A 64 9.04 1.63 -22.27
C LEU A 64 8.42 2.71 -21.39
N ILE A 65 9.24 3.59 -20.85
CA ILE A 65 8.78 4.69 -20.00
C ILE A 65 9.26 6.01 -20.59
N PHE A 66 8.39 7.00 -20.59
CA PHE A 66 8.74 8.40 -20.90
C PHE A 66 8.58 9.21 -19.61
N PRO A 67 9.66 9.41 -18.84
CA PRO A 67 9.60 10.00 -17.50
C PRO A 67 8.99 11.41 -17.47
N LYS A 68 9.25 12.18 -18.52
CA LYS A 68 8.72 13.55 -18.73
C LYS A 68 7.53 13.59 -19.69
N GLY A 69 7.01 12.42 -20.05
CA GLY A 69 5.89 12.23 -20.96
C GLY A 69 6.22 12.16 -22.44
N ASN A 70 5.29 11.59 -23.19
CA ASN A 70 5.35 11.44 -24.64
C ASN A 70 4.43 12.46 -25.32
N ALA A 71 4.91 13.70 -25.45
CA ALA A 71 4.16 14.86 -25.95
C ALA A 71 2.95 15.28 -25.09
N VAL A 72 2.90 14.83 -23.83
CA VAL A 72 1.86 15.18 -22.84
C VAL A 72 2.50 15.36 -21.45
N ASP A 73 1.85 16.12 -20.56
CA ASP A 73 2.32 16.36 -19.19
C ASP A 73 2.00 15.22 -18.21
N HIS A 74 2.16 13.98 -18.67
CA HIS A 74 1.92 12.76 -17.90
C HIS A 74 3.09 11.81 -18.10
N LEU A 75 3.43 11.05 -17.07
CA LEU A 75 4.23 9.85 -17.23
C LEU A 75 3.55 8.94 -18.26
N SER A 76 4.31 8.45 -19.24
CA SER A 76 3.80 7.51 -20.24
C SER A 76 4.50 6.16 -20.07
N ILE A 77 3.73 5.07 -20.12
CA ILE A 77 4.25 3.70 -19.92
C ILE A 77 3.64 2.79 -20.99
N TYR A 78 4.48 1.97 -21.62
CA TYR A 78 4.10 1.02 -22.66
C TYR A 78 4.75 -0.34 -22.44
N LEU A 79 4.09 -1.37 -22.95
CA LEU A 79 4.65 -2.69 -23.18
C LEU A 79 5.00 -2.77 -24.67
N GLY A 80 6.20 -3.24 -24.99
CA GLY A 80 6.69 -3.40 -26.35
C GLY A 80 7.20 -4.81 -26.63
N VAL A 81 7.16 -5.20 -27.89
CA VAL A 81 7.76 -6.43 -28.40
C VAL A 81 9.24 -6.19 -28.70
N ALA A 82 10.11 -6.73 -27.84
CA ALA A 82 11.52 -6.38 -27.78
C ALA A 82 12.31 -6.75 -29.05
N ASP A 83 11.90 -7.84 -29.72
CA ASP A 83 12.53 -8.41 -30.91
C ASP A 83 11.74 -8.10 -32.20
N SER A 84 10.81 -7.15 -32.16
CA SER A 84 9.89 -6.82 -33.26
C SER A 84 10.55 -6.58 -34.62
N SER A 85 11.74 -5.97 -34.63
CA SER A 85 12.52 -5.69 -35.86
C SER A 85 13.11 -6.95 -36.50
N THR A 86 13.20 -8.06 -35.77
CA THR A 86 13.77 -9.33 -36.22
C THR A 86 12.71 -10.39 -36.53
N LEU A 87 11.44 -10.08 -36.25
CA LEU A 87 10.33 -11.00 -36.49
C LEU A 87 9.91 -11.02 -37.98
N PRO A 88 9.45 -12.16 -38.49
CA PRO A 88 9.02 -12.29 -39.89
C PRO A 88 7.80 -11.42 -40.19
N ALA A 89 7.65 -10.99 -41.44
CA ALA A 89 6.48 -10.23 -41.88
C ALA A 89 5.17 -10.99 -41.55
N GLY A 90 4.19 -10.27 -40.97
CA GLY A 90 2.91 -10.83 -40.57
C GLY A 90 2.87 -11.44 -39.16
N TRP A 91 3.92 -11.30 -38.36
CA TRP A 91 3.91 -11.72 -36.96
C TRP A 91 2.80 -11.02 -36.17
N ARG A 92 2.18 -11.75 -35.23
CA ARG A 92 1.17 -11.21 -34.31
C ARG A 92 1.36 -11.83 -32.93
N ARG A 93 1.37 -11.01 -31.88
CA ARG A 93 1.44 -11.46 -30.48
C ARG A 93 0.26 -10.91 -29.70
N TYR A 94 -0.43 -11.74 -28.95
CA TYR A 94 -1.49 -11.30 -28.06
C TYR A 94 -0.96 -11.19 -26.64
N ALA A 95 -1.35 -10.12 -25.95
CA ALA A 95 -1.17 -10.03 -24.51
C ALA A 95 -2.34 -9.30 -23.85
N HIS A 96 -2.80 -9.86 -22.74
CA HIS A 96 -3.52 -9.13 -21.72
C HIS A 96 -2.51 -8.68 -20.67
N PHE A 97 -2.46 -7.38 -20.40
CA PHE A 97 -1.46 -6.86 -19.48
C PHE A 97 -1.93 -5.66 -18.65
N GLY A 98 -1.37 -5.57 -17.44
CA GLY A 98 -1.51 -4.44 -16.54
C GLY A 98 -0.18 -3.71 -16.38
N LEU A 99 -0.22 -2.38 -16.37
CA LEU A 99 0.91 -1.51 -16.04
C LEU A 99 0.56 -0.73 -14.78
N ALA A 100 1.49 -0.65 -13.83
CA ALA A 100 1.27 -0.04 -12.53
C ALA A 100 2.43 0.87 -12.09
N VAL A 101 2.10 2.01 -11.48
CA VAL A 101 3.06 2.85 -10.74
C VAL A 101 2.71 2.71 -9.26
N ILE A 102 3.63 2.13 -8.51
CA ILE A 102 3.39 1.74 -7.12
C ILE A 102 3.43 2.97 -6.21
N ASP A 103 2.37 3.15 -5.40
CA ASP A 103 2.46 4.02 -4.24
C ASP A 103 3.19 3.26 -3.13
N GLN A 104 4.40 3.73 -2.82
CA GLN A 104 5.31 3.09 -1.87
C GLN A 104 4.94 3.40 -0.41
N PHE A 105 3.99 4.31 -0.15
CA PHE A 105 3.45 4.54 1.20
C PHE A 105 2.25 3.64 1.49
N ASP A 106 1.40 3.41 0.49
CA ASP A 106 0.22 2.55 0.58
C ASP A 106 -0.05 1.88 -0.77
N ARG A 107 0.22 0.57 -0.86
CA ARG A 107 0.06 -0.18 -2.12
C ARG A 107 -1.38 -0.17 -2.64
N GLU A 108 -2.39 0.03 -1.81
CA GLU A 108 -3.81 0.13 -2.25
C GLU A 108 -4.08 1.41 -3.06
N LEU A 109 -3.20 2.41 -2.98
CA LEU A 109 -3.27 3.65 -3.76
C LEU A 109 -2.48 3.58 -5.08
N THR A 110 -1.86 2.43 -5.38
CA THR A 110 -1.18 2.17 -6.65
C THR A 110 -2.10 2.41 -7.83
N ILE A 111 -1.65 3.19 -8.81
CA ILE A 111 -2.38 3.37 -10.07
C ILE A 111 -2.00 2.23 -10.99
N THR A 112 -3.01 1.43 -11.35
CA THR A 112 -2.88 0.32 -12.31
C THR A 112 -3.83 0.58 -13.48
N LYS A 113 -3.35 0.36 -14.71
CA LYS A 113 -4.17 0.37 -15.93
C LYS A 113 -3.98 -0.94 -16.66
N VAL A 114 -5.09 -1.56 -17.05
CA VAL A 114 -5.12 -2.88 -17.67
C VAL A 114 -5.70 -2.76 -19.08
N THR A 115 -5.16 -3.52 -20.03
CA THR A 115 -5.67 -3.59 -21.39
C THR A 115 -5.35 -4.94 -22.04
N THR A 116 -5.99 -5.20 -23.16
CA THR A 116 -5.76 -6.39 -23.99
C THR A 116 -5.39 -5.92 -25.37
N GLN A 117 -4.29 -6.42 -25.93
CA GLN A 117 -3.91 -6.09 -27.29
C GLN A 117 -3.28 -7.20 -28.10
N VAL A 118 -3.41 -7.06 -29.42
CA VAL A 118 -2.63 -7.79 -30.41
C VAL A 118 -1.60 -6.85 -31.00
N PHE A 119 -0.34 -7.18 -30.76
CA PHE A 119 0.84 -6.51 -31.30
C PHE A 119 1.18 -7.09 -32.67
N ASP A 120 1.60 -6.24 -33.58
CA ASP A 120 2.03 -6.61 -34.93
C ASP A 120 3.08 -5.63 -35.47
N VAL A 121 3.42 -5.75 -36.75
CA VAL A 121 4.42 -4.91 -37.41
C VAL A 121 4.08 -3.40 -37.39
N ASN A 122 2.80 -3.03 -37.35
CA ASN A 122 2.35 -1.65 -37.34
C ASN A 122 2.21 -1.10 -35.91
N GLY A 123 1.99 -1.99 -34.94
CA GLY A 123 1.87 -1.67 -33.51
C GLY A 123 2.71 -2.60 -32.66
N ALA A 124 4.03 -2.40 -32.68
CA ALA A 124 4.97 -3.22 -31.92
C ALA A 124 4.97 -2.90 -30.41
N ASP A 125 4.39 -1.78 -30.01
CA ASP A 125 4.17 -1.38 -28.63
C ASP A 125 2.76 -0.84 -28.39
N TRP A 126 2.33 -0.93 -27.13
CA TRP A 126 1.04 -0.44 -26.68
C TRP A 126 1.06 -0.09 -25.20
N GLY A 127 0.30 0.92 -24.82
CA GLY A 127 0.32 1.43 -23.45
C GLY A 127 -0.55 2.66 -23.27
N PHE A 128 -0.16 3.50 -22.31
CA PHE A 128 -0.93 4.67 -21.94
C PHE A 128 -0.04 5.91 -22.00
N THR A 129 -0.29 6.75 -23.01
CA THR A 129 0.39 8.05 -23.19
C THR A 129 0.14 8.96 -21.98
N SER A 130 -1.10 9.00 -21.48
CA SER A 130 -1.45 9.71 -20.25
C SER A 130 -1.63 8.71 -19.10
N PHE A 131 -0.54 8.15 -18.56
CA PHE A 131 -0.60 7.17 -17.47
C PHE A 131 -0.90 7.84 -16.13
N LEU A 132 0.01 8.70 -15.64
CA LEU A 132 -0.05 9.40 -14.35
C LEU A 132 0.39 10.86 -14.53
N PRO A 133 -0.39 11.88 -14.10
CA PRO A 133 0.02 13.28 -14.19
C PRO A 133 1.38 13.53 -13.53
N LEU A 134 2.28 14.27 -14.19
CA LEU A 134 3.60 14.56 -13.62
C LEU A 134 3.50 15.36 -12.32
N THR A 135 2.50 16.23 -12.21
CA THR A 135 2.19 16.98 -10.98
C THR A 135 1.85 16.10 -9.79
N GLU A 136 1.20 14.95 -10.03
CA GLU A 136 0.88 13.98 -8.98
C GLU A 136 2.07 13.06 -8.70
N LEU A 137 2.79 12.62 -9.74
CA LEU A 137 4.01 11.82 -9.61
C LEU A 137 5.06 12.50 -8.73
N HIS A 138 5.30 13.79 -8.94
CA HIS A 138 6.29 14.59 -8.20
C HIS A 138 5.77 15.19 -6.89
N ASN A 139 4.52 14.91 -6.50
CA ASN A 139 3.98 15.42 -5.24
C ASN A 139 4.55 14.62 -4.05
N PRO A 140 5.32 15.24 -3.12
CA PRO A 140 5.93 14.52 -2.00
C PRO A 140 4.90 13.96 -0.99
N LYS A 141 3.64 14.38 -1.06
CA LYS A 141 2.54 13.80 -0.26
C LYS A 141 2.00 12.49 -0.84
N ARG A 142 2.40 12.14 -2.07
CA ARG A 142 2.05 10.90 -2.78
C ARG A 142 3.23 9.93 -2.73
N GLY A 143 2.99 8.63 -2.63
CA GLY A 143 4.06 7.64 -2.46
C GLY A 143 4.71 7.16 -3.75
N TYR A 144 4.45 7.79 -4.90
CA TYR A 144 4.95 7.30 -6.20
C TYR A 144 6.47 7.52 -6.38
N LEU A 145 7.02 8.60 -5.81
CA LEU A 145 8.45 8.88 -5.77
C LEU A 145 8.94 8.93 -4.31
N VAL A 146 9.66 7.89 -3.89
CA VAL A 146 10.27 7.80 -2.54
C VAL A 146 11.77 7.69 -2.69
N ASN A 147 12.52 8.58 -2.02
CA ASN A 147 13.98 8.70 -2.16
C ASN A 147 14.41 8.83 -3.64
N ASP A 148 13.69 9.66 -4.39
CA ASP A 148 13.84 9.85 -5.85
C ASP A 148 13.84 8.55 -6.67
N ALA A 149 13.14 7.52 -6.17
CA ALA A 149 12.97 6.26 -6.88
C ALA A 149 11.50 6.03 -7.24
N CYS A 150 11.26 5.71 -8.51
CA CYS A 150 9.97 5.30 -9.03
C CYS A 150 9.94 3.77 -9.15
N LEU A 151 8.84 3.15 -8.71
CA LEU A 151 8.63 1.71 -8.81
C LEU A 151 7.49 1.41 -9.77
N VAL A 152 7.81 0.76 -10.88
CA VAL A 152 6.85 0.36 -11.91
C VAL A 152 6.71 -1.15 -11.90
N GLU A 153 5.48 -1.64 -11.97
CA GLU A 153 5.18 -3.07 -12.12
C GLU A 153 4.40 -3.32 -13.41
N ALA A 154 4.69 -4.43 -14.07
CA ALA A 154 3.94 -4.91 -15.22
C ALA A 154 3.49 -6.35 -14.99
N TYR A 155 2.26 -6.64 -15.36
CA TYR A 155 1.63 -7.95 -15.24
C TYR A 155 1.28 -8.39 -16.65
N VAL A 156 1.94 -9.42 -17.18
CA VAL A 156 1.80 -9.84 -18.58
C VAL A 156 1.30 -11.27 -18.65
N PHE A 157 0.30 -11.48 -19.49
CA PHE A 157 -0.36 -12.75 -19.72
C PHE A 157 -0.69 -12.91 -21.20
N THR A 158 -0.27 -14.02 -21.82
CA THR A 158 -0.28 -14.18 -23.29
C THR A 158 -1.19 -15.28 -23.80
N ASP A 159 -1.84 -16.04 -22.92
CA ASP A 159 -2.77 -17.11 -23.29
C ASP A 159 -4.17 -16.54 -23.61
N ARG A 160 -4.73 -16.92 -24.78
CA ARG A 160 -6.05 -16.45 -25.25
C ARG A 160 -7.21 -17.28 -24.69
N SER A 161 -6.93 -18.45 -24.11
CA SER A 161 -7.95 -19.37 -23.62
C SER A 161 -8.58 -18.92 -22.30
N ILE A 162 -7.94 -17.98 -21.60
CA ILE A 162 -8.43 -17.40 -20.35
C ILE A 162 -9.23 -16.14 -20.66
N GLY A 163 -10.56 -16.31 -20.71
CA GLY A 163 -11.50 -15.21 -20.70
C GLY A 163 -11.42 -14.44 -19.39
N PHE A 164 -10.99 -13.19 -19.47
CA PHE A 164 -10.99 -12.20 -18.39
C PHE A 164 -10.23 -12.62 -17.11
N ILE A 165 -8.93 -12.34 -17.09
CA ILE A 165 -8.32 -11.92 -15.82
C ILE A 165 -8.99 -10.58 -15.47
N SER A 166 -9.82 -10.55 -14.44
CA SER A 166 -10.47 -9.31 -14.02
C SER A 166 -9.42 -8.31 -13.55
N HIS A 167 -9.69 -7.01 -13.74
CA HIS A 167 -8.91 -5.91 -13.15
C HIS A 167 -8.61 -6.17 -11.66
N GLU A 168 -9.56 -6.79 -10.97
CA GLU A 168 -9.46 -7.18 -9.58
C GLU A 168 -8.40 -8.25 -9.29
N LEU A 169 -8.13 -9.18 -10.21
CA LEU A 169 -7.16 -10.25 -9.99
C LEU A 169 -5.72 -9.74 -10.11
N ILE A 170 -5.42 -8.90 -11.11
CA ILE A 170 -4.10 -8.24 -11.28
C ILE A 170 -3.81 -7.34 -10.07
N VAL A 171 -4.80 -6.55 -9.64
CA VAL A 171 -4.70 -5.68 -8.46
C VAL A 171 -4.56 -6.51 -7.16
N LYS A 172 -5.32 -7.60 -7.00
CA LYS A 172 -5.21 -8.51 -5.83
C LYS A 172 -3.90 -9.30 -5.78
N THR A 173 -3.31 -9.71 -6.90
CA THR A 173 -1.98 -10.36 -6.89
C THR A 173 -0.87 -9.44 -6.37
N GLY A 174 -1.04 -8.12 -6.45
CA GLY A 174 -0.14 -7.14 -5.85
C GLY A 174 -0.29 -6.99 -4.33
N SER A 175 -1.50 -7.14 -3.79
CA SER A 175 -1.81 -6.97 -2.35
C SER A 175 -1.86 -8.29 -1.55
N GLY A 176 -2.10 -9.44 -2.21
CA GLY A 176 -2.43 -10.71 -1.56
C GLY A 176 -1.27 -11.46 -0.91
N LYS A 177 -0.02 -11.19 -1.27
CA LYS A 177 1.15 -11.96 -0.77
C LYS A 177 1.83 -11.40 0.48
N LEU A 178 1.36 -10.29 1.06
CA LEU A 178 1.92 -9.73 2.30
C LEU A 178 1.08 -9.99 3.56
N LYS A 179 -0.14 -10.56 3.46
CA LYS A 179 -1.00 -10.79 4.62
C LYS A 179 -0.79 -12.13 5.35
N THR A 180 0.16 -12.98 4.92
CA THR A 180 0.32 -14.33 5.50
C THR A 180 1.65 -14.63 6.17
N LYS A 181 2.51 -13.64 6.46
CA LYS A 181 3.69 -13.89 7.33
C LYS A 181 4.02 -12.82 8.38
N GLU A 182 3.36 -11.66 8.40
CA GLU A 182 3.53 -10.67 9.49
C GLU A 182 2.43 -10.73 10.57
N SER A 183 1.33 -11.44 10.32
CA SER A 183 0.25 -11.65 11.30
C SER A 183 0.58 -12.68 12.38
N ASP A 184 1.49 -13.62 12.09
CA ASP A 184 1.74 -14.78 12.97
C ASP A 184 2.99 -14.64 13.84
N CYS A 185 3.72 -13.52 13.75
CA CYS A 185 4.88 -13.25 14.62
C CYS A 185 4.59 -12.26 15.77
N VAL A 186 3.36 -11.72 15.88
CA VAL A 186 3.01 -10.76 16.95
C VAL A 186 2.06 -11.35 18.01
N LYS A 187 1.55 -12.58 17.80
CA LYS A 187 0.65 -13.24 18.77
C LYS A 187 1.29 -14.35 19.62
N ALA A 188 2.58 -14.63 19.44
CA ALA A 188 3.28 -15.67 20.21
C ALA A 188 4.25 -15.14 21.29
N ALA A 189 4.33 -13.83 21.51
CA ALA A 189 5.26 -13.22 22.46
C ALA A 189 4.61 -12.53 23.67
N MET A 190 3.29 -12.66 23.84
CA MET A 190 2.56 -12.07 24.98
C MET A 190 1.48 -13.03 25.49
N ASP A 191 1.87 -14.25 25.84
CA ASP A 191 1.09 -15.13 26.71
C ASP A 191 2.05 -16.12 27.36
N ASP A 192 2.95 -15.61 28.20
CA ASP A 192 3.40 -16.39 29.34
C ASP A 192 3.68 -15.46 30.52
N GLN A 193 3.20 -15.88 31.69
CA GLN A 193 3.23 -15.19 32.99
C GLN A 193 2.13 -14.16 33.32
N ARG A 194 0.92 -14.66 33.59
CA ARG A 194 0.22 -14.46 34.90
C ARG A 194 -1.09 -15.25 34.85
N THR A 195 -1.27 -16.29 35.64
CA THR A 195 -1.81 -16.21 37.01
C THR A 195 -1.89 -17.65 37.53
N THR A 196 -1.62 -17.96 38.79
CA THR A 196 -2.61 -17.82 39.87
C THR A 196 -1.96 -18.30 41.17
N SER A 197 -2.20 -17.62 42.29
CA SER A 197 -2.65 -18.27 43.53
C SER A 197 -2.96 -17.20 44.59
N THR A 198 -4.19 -17.23 45.08
CA THR A 198 -4.67 -16.54 46.27
C THR A 198 -5.24 -17.60 47.20
N LYS A 199 -4.69 -17.75 48.41
CA LYS A 199 -5.39 -17.66 49.71
C LYS A 199 -4.56 -18.25 50.88
N ALA A 200 -4.79 -17.65 52.04
CA ALA A 200 -4.18 -17.89 53.34
C ALA A 200 -4.85 -19.03 54.14
N VAL A 201 -4.18 -19.51 55.21
CA VAL A 201 -4.67 -19.77 56.60
C VAL A 201 -3.67 -20.69 57.36
N GLU A 202 -3.01 -20.11 58.37
CA GLU A 202 -2.94 -20.46 59.81
C GLU A 202 -2.53 -21.86 60.39
N ILE A 203 -1.75 -21.79 61.50
CA ILE A 203 -1.48 -22.75 62.62
C ILE A 203 -0.54 -23.95 62.28
N THR A 204 0.58 -24.26 62.96
CA THR A 204 0.75 -24.74 64.36
C THR A 204 2.25 -24.85 64.75
N ASN A 205 2.63 -24.53 65.99
CA ASN A 205 3.85 -25.05 66.67
C ASN A 205 3.57 -26.47 67.22
N PRO A 206 4.59 -27.31 67.51
CA PRO A 206 4.97 -27.44 68.92
C PRO A 206 6.48 -27.71 69.19
N SER A 207 6.89 -27.26 70.39
CA SER A 207 8.10 -27.65 71.14
C SER A 207 7.97 -29.07 71.73
N PRO A 208 9.04 -29.68 72.28
CA PRO A 208 9.02 -29.87 73.74
C PRO A 208 10.37 -29.68 74.48
N THR A 209 10.29 -28.93 75.58
CA THR A 209 11.12 -28.86 76.81
C THR A 209 10.87 -30.10 77.73
N PRO A 210 11.37 -30.28 78.99
CA PRO A 210 12.41 -29.62 79.84
C PRO A 210 13.26 -30.68 80.66
N PRO A 211 13.94 -30.35 81.79
CA PRO A 211 13.24 -30.20 83.09
C PRO A 211 13.76 -29.07 84.01
N TYR A 212 12.77 -28.33 84.53
CA TYR A 212 12.57 -27.92 85.93
C TYR A 212 13.76 -27.89 86.92
N CYS A 213 13.99 -26.71 87.52
CA CYS A 213 13.98 -26.59 88.98
C CYS A 213 13.61 -25.15 89.41
N GLN A 214 12.74 -25.10 90.41
CA GLN A 214 12.07 -23.91 90.96
C GLN A 214 12.97 -23.07 91.88
N ILE A 215 12.75 -21.75 91.77
CA ILE A 215 12.59 -20.73 92.82
C ILE A 215 13.71 -20.62 93.86
N MET A 216 14.39 -19.47 93.88
CA MET A 216 14.49 -18.62 95.08
C MET A 216 14.59 -17.15 94.65
N SER A 217 13.72 -16.32 95.22
CA SER A 217 13.82 -14.87 95.19
C SER A 217 15.14 -14.44 95.82
N ILE A 218 15.98 -13.71 95.09
CA ILE A 218 17.08 -12.93 95.66
C ILE A 218 17.02 -11.56 94.99
N GLU A 219 16.99 -10.53 95.84
CA GLU A 219 17.07 -9.11 95.49
C GLU A 219 18.25 -8.85 94.53
N PRO A 220 18.17 -7.87 93.61
CA PRO A 220 19.31 -7.55 92.77
C PRO A 220 20.42 -6.95 93.64
N GLU A 221 21.51 -7.69 93.81
CA GLU A 221 22.80 -7.14 94.25
C GLU A 221 23.25 -6.06 93.26
N GLU A 222 23.76 -4.95 93.79
CA GLU A 222 24.34 -3.89 92.98
C GLU A 222 25.53 -4.43 92.15
N PRO A 223 25.65 -4.01 90.88
CA PRO A 223 26.70 -4.49 90.00
C PRO A 223 28.08 -4.10 90.53
N THR A 224 29.03 -5.02 90.47
CA THR A 224 30.41 -4.76 90.89
C THR A 224 31.08 -3.75 89.95
N GLU A 225 32.05 -2.98 90.46
CA GLU A 225 32.80 -1.96 89.71
C GLU A 225 33.48 -2.52 88.44
N GLU A 226 33.81 -3.82 88.46
CA GLU A 226 34.45 -4.54 87.37
C GLU A 226 33.47 -4.94 86.25
N ASP A 227 32.21 -5.22 86.59
CA ASP A 227 31.12 -5.45 85.63
C ASP A 227 30.68 -4.13 84.94
N MET A 228 30.65 -3.03 85.70
CA MET A 228 30.41 -1.70 85.15
C MET A 228 31.55 -1.29 84.21
N ASN A 229 32.81 -1.44 84.63
CA ASN A 229 33.96 -1.11 83.78
C ASN A 229 34.05 -1.98 82.53
N THR A 230 33.68 -3.27 82.59
CA THR A 230 33.64 -4.16 81.41
C THR A 230 32.51 -3.77 80.44
N PHE A 231 31.35 -3.39 80.95
CA PHE A 231 30.23 -2.89 80.14
C PHE A 231 30.58 -1.57 79.46
N PHE A 232 31.13 -0.60 80.20
CA PHE A 232 31.53 0.70 79.64
C PHE A 232 32.74 0.58 78.70
N THR A 233 33.71 -0.29 78.96
CA THR A 233 34.85 -0.55 78.03
C THR A 233 34.39 -1.25 76.75
N SER A 234 33.41 -2.17 76.82
CA SER A 234 32.79 -2.80 75.66
C SER A 234 31.92 -1.81 74.86
N LEU A 235 31.23 -0.90 75.56
CA LEU A 235 30.45 0.20 74.97
C LEU A 235 31.36 1.24 74.28
N GLU A 236 32.48 1.61 74.90
CA GLU A 236 33.51 2.51 74.36
C GLU A 236 34.23 1.89 73.14
N SER A 237 34.54 0.59 73.19
CA SER A 237 35.08 -0.19 72.06
C SER A 237 34.11 -0.30 70.88
N LYS A 238 32.79 -0.41 71.15
CA LYS A 238 31.72 -0.37 70.13
C LYS A 238 31.44 1.03 69.59
N LEU A 239 31.66 2.08 70.40
CA LEU A 239 31.52 3.48 69.99
C LEU A 239 32.72 3.97 69.18
N TRP A 240 33.94 3.47 69.45
CA TRP A 240 35.15 3.83 68.68
C TRP A 240 35.26 3.17 67.31
N SER A 241 34.51 2.10 67.05
CA SER A 241 34.56 1.35 65.78
C SER A 241 33.60 1.87 64.69
N SER A 242 32.80 2.92 64.94
CA SER A 242 31.91 3.53 63.94
C SER A 242 32.05 5.05 63.75
N ASN A 243 32.93 5.74 64.47
CA ASN A 243 33.12 7.18 64.30
C ASN A 243 34.42 7.49 63.52
N THR A 244 34.33 7.58 62.20
CA THR A 244 35.29 8.40 61.44
C THR A 244 35.00 9.86 61.73
N ILE A 245 35.85 10.49 62.56
CA ILE A 245 35.84 11.94 62.75
C ILE A 245 36.39 12.55 61.46
N PHE A 246 35.50 13.07 60.62
CA PHE A 246 35.89 13.82 59.44
C PHE A 246 36.57 15.12 59.87
N SER A 247 37.67 15.46 59.21
CA SER A 247 38.42 16.69 59.43
C SER A 247 37.60 17.93 59.04
N ARG A 248 37.98 19.09 59.58
CA ARG A 248 37.35 20.38 59.27
C ARG A 248 37.42 20.71 57.77
N GLU A 249 38.44 20.21 57.10
CA GLU A 249 38.70 20.36 55.67
C GLU A 249 37.72 19.51 54.85
N GLU A 250 37.41 18.28 55.29
CA GLU A 250 36.41 17.41 54.65
C GLU A 250 34.97 17.94 54.81
N ALA A 251 34.66 18.56 55.96
CA ALA A 251 33.38 19.23 56.17
C ALA A 251 33.21 20.48 55.28
N LYS A 252 34.27 21.28 55.11
CA LYS A 252 34.27 22.43 54.16
C LYS A 252 34.16 21.97 52.71
N GLU A 253 34.80 20.88 52.35
CA GLU A 253 34.69 20.29 51.01
C GLU A 253 33.29 19.69 50.75
N ALA A 254 32.67 19.09 51.77
CA ALA A 254 31.29 18.64 51.70
C ALA A 254 30.31 19.81 51.51
N LEU A 255 30.51 20.92 52.21
CA LEU A 255 29.65 22.12 52.15
C LEU A 255 29.73 22.81 50.78
N THR A 256 30.94 22.94 50.23
CA THR A 256 31.15 23.47 48.86
C THR A 256 30.58 22.55 47.77
N LYS A 257 30.57 21.22 47.97
CA LYS A 257 29.88 20.27 47.07
C LYS A 257 28.36 20.44 47.11
N VAL A 258 27.77 20.73 48.28
CA VAL A 258 26.34 21.02 48.44
C VAL A 258 25.95 22.36 47.80
N GLU A 259 26.70 23.43 48.06
CA GLU A 259 26.46 24.74 47.42
C GLU A 259 26.59 24.68 45.89
N LYS A 260 27.59 23.96 45.37
CA LYS A 260 27.76 23.75 43.94
C LYS A 260 26.59 22.97 43.32
N ALA A 261 26.00 22.04 44.05
CA ALA A 261 24.81 21.30 43.61
C ALA A 261 23.55 22.18 43.63
N LEU A 262 23.37 23.03 44.65
CA LEU A 262 22.24 23.95 44.75
C LEU A 262 22.23 25.04 43.66
N ASN A 263 23.41 25.42 43.16
CA ASN A 263 23.58 26.40 42.08
C ASN A 263 23.45 25.80 40.66
N MET A 264 23.13 24.51 40.52
CA MET A 264 22.90 23.85 39.22
C MET A 264 21.41 23.84 38.87
N THR A 265 21.08 24.10 37.61
CA THR A 265 19.68 24.05 37.12
C THR A 265 19.08 22.64 37.29
N PRO A 266 17.82 22.49 37.76
CA PRO A 266 17.22 21.20 38.15
C PRO A 266 17.23 20.11 37.07
N VAL A 267 17.30 20.49 35.79
CA VAL A 267 17.33 19.58 34.63
C VAL A 267 18.58 18.70 34.59
N ASN A 268 19.70 19.10 35.23
CA ASN A 268 20.98 18.37 35.18
C ASN A 268 21.21 17.40 36.37
N PHE A 269 20.22 17.17 37.23
CA PHE A 269 20.33 16.26 38.37
C PHE A 269 20.15 14.77 38.03
N TYR A 270 19.72 14.45 36.81
CA TYR A 270 19.22 13.11 36.46
C TYR A 270 20.25 12.16 35.86
N ASP A 271 21.47 12.60 35.61
CA ASP A 271 22.56 11.68 35.30
C ASP A 271 22.98 10.97 36.61
N SER A 272 22.45 9.74 36.74
CA SER A 272 22.40 8.80 37.87
C SER A 272 23.73 8.46 38.61
N TRP A 273 24.71 9.36 38.68
CA TRP A 273 25.95 9.12 39.42
C TRP A 273 26.36 10.30 40.33
N LYS A 274 25.60 11.39 40.37
CA LYS A 274 25.90 12.60 41.16
C LYS A 274 25.16 12.74 42.50
N LEU A 275 24.21 11.85 42.82
CA LEU A 275 23.51 11.85 44.12
C LEU A 275 24.30 11.18 45.24
N SER A 276 25.18 10.22 44.92
CA SER A 276 26.04 9.55 45.90
C SER A 276 27.04 10.50 46.58
N PRO A 277 27.73 11.42 45.86
CA PRO A 277 28.57 12.43 46.50
C PRO A 277 27.79 13.39 47.40
N LEU A 278 26.56 13.74 47.03
CA LEU A 278 25.72 14.66 47.79
C LEU A 278 25.18 14.00 49.07
N LYS A 279 24.71 12.76 48.97
CA LYS A 279 24.30 11.94 50.12
C LYS A 279 25.47 11.69 51.09
N HIS A 280 26.67 11.47 50.55
CA HIS A 280 27.90 11.36 51.33
C HIS A 280 28.26 12.69 52.04
N ALA A 281 28.11 13.83 51.35
CA ALA A 281 28.33 15.16 51.93
C ALA A 281 27.34 15.48 53.06
N PHE A 282 26.04 15.19 52.89
CA PHE A 282 25.05 15.34 53.96
C PHE A 282 25.33 14.43 55.16
N LYS A 283 25.76 13.18 54.92
CA LYS A 283 26.15 12.24 55.98
C LYS A 283 27.38 12.74 56.77
N ILE A 284 28.40 13.29 56.08
CA ILE A 284 29.57 13.91 56.71
C ILE A 284 29.13 15.08 57.61
N LEU A 285 28.32 16.00 57.08
CA LEU A 285 27.87 17.20 57.79
C LEU A 285 26.99 16.88 59.01
N ALA A 286 26.13 15.86 58.93
CA ALA A 286 25.31 15.40 60.06
C ALA A 286 26.17 14.81 61.20
N SER A 287 27.33 14.25 60.89
CA SER A 287 28.25 13.59 61.82
C SER A 287 29.40 14.46 62.33
N PHE A 288 29.52 15.70 61.86
CA PHE A 288 30.64 16.59 62.19
C PHE A 288 30.42 17.33 63.51
N ASP A 289 31.22 17.04 64.54
CA ASP A 289 31.24 17.77 65.81
C ASP A 289 32.55 18.57 65.95
N CYS A 290 32.44 19.90 66.04
CA CYS A 290 33.58 20.76 66.38
C CYS A 290 33.18 21.79 67.45
N SER A 291 34.00 21.87 68.49
CA SER A 291 33.76 22.56 69.76
C SER A 291 33.88 24.09 69.71
N SER A 292 33.41 24.78 68.67
CA SER A 292 33.33 26.26 68.74
C SER A 292 32.19 26.97 68.01
N THR A 293 31.28 26.28 67.31
CA THR A 293 29.96 26.81 66.88
C THR A 293 29.06 25.62 66.57
N THR A 294 28.31 25.16 67.57
CA THR A 294 27.53 23.92 67.53
C THR A 294 26.31 24.08 66.61
N LEU A 295 26.16 23.20 65.60
CA LEU A 295 24.86 23.00 64.95
C LEU A 295 23.90 22.47 66.03
N THR A 296 22.84 23.21 66.32
CA THR A 296 21.87 22.82 67.34
C THR A 296 21.21 21.48 66.96
N ILE A 297 20.70 20.75 67.95
CA ILE A 297 19.98 19.49 67.71
C ILE A 297 18.85 19.69 66.69
N GLU A 298 18.20 20.87 66.72
CA GLU A 298 17.19 21.28 65.73
C GLU A 298 17.76 21.35 64.31
N GLN A 299 18.95 21.92 64.12
CA GLN A 299 19.58 22.00 62.80
C GLN A 299 20.01 20.62 62.27
N LYS A 300 20.44 19.69 63.14
CA LYS A 300 20.73 18.29 62.74
C LYS A 300 19.45 17.55 62.33
N LYS A 301 18.34 17.79 63.04
CA LYS A 301 17.02 17.22 62.72
C LYS A 301 16.46 17.77 61.41
N GLU A 302 16.63 19.07 61.14
CA GLU A 302 16.28 19.69 59.86
C GLU A 302 17.11 19.12 58.70
N LEU A 303 18.39 18.82 58.93
CA LEU A 303 19.27 18.25 57.91
C LEU A 303 18.87 16.81 57.52
N LEU A 304 18.45 16.01 58.48
CA LEU A 304 17.84 14.68 58.24
C LEU A 304 16.47 14.78 57.54
N ALA A 305 15.63 15.74 57.95
CA ALA A 305 14.34 16.00 57.30
C ALA A 305 14.52 16.46 55.84
N MET A 306 15.58 17.24 55.56
CA MET A 306 15.96 17.63 54.21
C MET A 306 16.48 16.45 53.39
N GLU A 307 17.27 15.53 53.96
CA GLU A 307 17.70 14.31 53.25
C GLU A 307 16.49 13.47 52.82
N GLU A 308 15.50 13.30 53.70
CA GLU A 308 14.30 12.53 53.37
C GLU A 308 13.42 13.25 52.33
N SER A 309 13.29 14.57 52.46
CA SER A 309 12.60 15.41 51.46
C SER A 309 13.29 15.36 50.09
N LEU A 310 14.62 15.29 50.05
CA LEU A 310 15.40 15.14 48.81
C LEU A 310 15.17 13.78 48.13
N LYS A 311 15.02 12.69 48.89
CA LYS A 311 14.63 11.39 48.34
C LYS A 311 13.23 11.43 47.72
N GLU A 312 12.28 12.07 48.40
CA GLU A 312 10.93 12.21 47.88
C GLU A 312 10.88 13.08 46.62
N LEU A 313 11.64 14.19 46.61
CA LEU A 313 11.83 15.06 45.45
C LEU A 313 12.40 14.28 44.26
N ALA A 314 13.43 13.47 44.46
CA ALA A 314 14.00 12.64 43.38
C ALA A 314 12.96 11.69 42.76
N GLY A 315 12.11 11.06 43.59
CA GLY A 315 11.02 10.20 43.12
C GLY A 315 9.96 10.95 42.31
N ARG A 316 9.51 12.11 42.80
CA ARG A 316 8.55 12.99 42.08
C ARG A 316 9.13 13.48 40.76
N ALA A 317 10.41 13.81 40.76
CA ALA A 317 11.13 14.34 39.62
C ALA A 317 11.34 13.24 38.54
N ALA A 318 11.60 11.99 38.93
CA ALA A 318 11.69 10.86 37.98
C ALA A 318 10.33 10.55 37.33
N LYS A 319 9.25 10.57 38.12
CA LYS A 319 7.88 10.41 37.60
C LYS A 319 7.52 11.52 36.61
N ALA A 320 7.86 12.78 36.91
CA ALA A 320 7.60 13.90 36.01
C ALA A 320 8.32 13.75 34.65
N LEU A 321 9.53 13.18 34.63
CA LEU A 321 10.26 12.90 33.40
C LEU A 321 9.59 11.79 32.57
N GLN A 322 9.13 10.72 33.23
CA GLN A 322 8.39 9.64 32.58
C GLN A 322 7.07 10.15 31.97
N ASP A 323 6.31 10.94 32.71
CA ASP A 323 5.05 11.53 32.25
C ASP A 323 5.28 12.48 31.07
N LYS A 324 6.38 13.26 31.09
CA LYS A 324 6.78 14.11 29.96
C LYS A 324 7.14 13.31 28.71
N ASN A 325 7.88 12.22 28.85
CA ASN A 325 8.21 11.34 27.72
C ASN A 325 6.95 10.70 27.12
N LEU A 326 6.04 10.22 27.97
CA LEU A 326 4.75 9.69 27.53
C LEU A 326 3.94 10.76 26.77
N LEU A 327 3.92 11.99 27.26
CA LEU A 327 3.25 13.10 26.58
C LEU A 327 3.82 13.34 25.17
N THR A 328 5.15 13.37 25.02
CA THR A 328 5.79 13.55 23.70
C THR A 328 5.47 12.43 22.71
N GLU A 329 5.37 11.18 23.19
CA GLU A 329 4.96 10.05 22.35
C GLU A 329 3.51 10.19 21.90
N LYS A 330 2.60 10.58 22.80
CA LYS A 330 1.19 10.84 22.47
C LYS A 330 1.04 11.99 21.48
N GLU A 331 1.84 13.04 21.59
CA GLU A 331 1.87 14.16 20.64
C GLU A 331 2.34 13.72 19.24
N SER A 332 3.36 12.84 19.16
CA SER A 332 3.83 12.26 17.90
C SER A 332 2.77 11.39 17.21
N ILE A 333 2.07 10.55 18.00
CA ILE A 333 0.94 9.75 17.49
C ILE A 333 -0.19 10.65 16.99
N LYS A 334 -0.54 11.69 17.76
CA LYS A 334 -1.57 12.66 17.38
C LYS A 334 -1.23 13.32 16.04
N LEU A 335 0.01 13.80 15.85
CA LEU A 335 0.46 14.40 14.60
C LEU A 335 0.34 13.42 13.41
N THR A 336 0.73 12.16 13.63
CA THR A 336 0.64 11.11 12.61
C THR A 336 -0.80 10.84 12.20
N ILE A 337 -1.73 10.76 13.16
CA ILE A 337 -3.16 10.56 12.89
C ILE A 337 -3.73 11.77 12.15
N THR A 338 -3.39 13.01 12.57
CA THR A 338 -3.84 14.23 11.89
C THR A 338 -3.39 14.26 10.43
N HIS A 339 -2.12 13.94 10.13
CA HIS A 339 -1.64 13.89 8.75
C HIS A 339 -2.34 12.81 7.91
N LYS A 340 -2.65 11.64 8.48
CA LYS A 340 -3.43 10.60 7.80
C LYS A 340 -4.86 11.08 7.50
N LEU A 341 -5.49 11.76 8.45
CA LEU A 341 -6.83 12.30 8.29
C LEU A 341 -6.88 13.38 7.20
N ASP A 342 -5.94 14.32 7.20
CA ASP A 342 -5.83 15.37 6.17
C ASP A 342 -5.67 14.76 4.77
N ARG A 343 -4.85 13.72 4.65
CA ARG A 343 -4.67 12.98 3.38
C ARG A 343 -5.97 12.34 2.91
N ASN A 344 -6.71 11.70 3.81
CA ASN A 344 -8.00 11.08 3.49
C ASN A 344 -9.04 12.11 3.06
N VAL A 345 -9.07 13.29 3.70
CA VAL A 345 -9.97 14.39 3.31
C VAL A 345 -9.65 14.89 1.90
N ILE A 346 -8.38 15.04 1.54
CA ILE A 346 -7.96 15.43 0.19
C ILE A 346 -8.38 14.36 -0.83
N ARG A 347 -8.10 13.08 -0.55
CA ARG A 347 -8.48 11.95 -1.39
C ARG A 347 -10.00 11.88 -1.61
N TYR A 348 -10.78 12.09 -0.55
CA TYR A 348 -12.23 12.10 -0.61
C TYR A 348 -12.75 13.19 -1.56
N LYS A 349 -12.25 14.43 -1.44
CA LYS A 349 -12.66 15.53 -2.31
C LYS A 349 -12.32 15.29 -3.79
N GLU A 350 -11.16 14.67 -4.05
CA GLU A 350 -10.77 14.27 -5.40
C GLU A 350 -11.71 13.23 -5.99
N VAL A 351 -11.99 12.16 -5.23
CA VAL A 351 -12.94 11.11 -5.65
C VAL A 351 -14.34 11.69 -5.87
N GLU A 352 -14.80 12.59 -4.98
CA GLU A 352 -16.09 13.28 -5.13
C GLU A 352 -16.17 14.08 -6.44
N SER A 353 -15.08 14.76 -6.83
CA SER A 353 -15.01 15.49 -8.10
C SER A 353 -15.07 14.54 -9.31
N GLN A 354 -14.35 13.41 -9.23
CA GLN A 354 -14.36 12.39 -10.29
C GLN A 354 -15.74 11.76 -10.44
N VAL A 355 -16.43 11.46 -9.33
CA VAL A 355 -17.80 10.93 -9.35
C VAL A 355 -18.74 11.90 -10.07
N LYS A 356 -18.72 13.20 -9.72
CA LYS A 356 -19.54 14.22 -10.40
C LYS A 356 -19.27 14.29 -11.90
N GLN A 357 -18.01 14.13 -12.31
CA GLN A 357 -17.65 14.11 -13.72
C GLN A 357 -18.20 12.86 -14.45
N VAL A 358 -18.13 11.69 -13.80
CA VAL A 358 -18.68 10.44 -14.35
C VAL A 358 -20.20 10.51 -14.45
N GLU A 359 -20.88 11.03 -13.42
CA GLU A 359 -22.34 11.24 -13.43
C GLU A 359 -22.78 12.14 -14.58
N LYS A 360 -22.03 13.23 -14.85
CA LYS A 360 -22.30 14.11 -15.99
C LYS A 360 -22.14 13.38 -17.33
N LYS A 361 -21.10 12.55 -17.48
CA LYS A 361 -20.90 11.74 -18.69
C LYS A 361 -22.00 10.70 -18.85
N LEU A 362 -22.41 10.06 -17.76
CA LEU A 362 -23.48 9.06 -17.75
C LEU A 362 -24.82 9.68 -18.17
N ALA A 363 -25.16 10.86 -17.64
CA ALA A 363 -26.35 11.60 -18.04
C ALA A 363 -26.35 11.93 -19.55
N ALA A 364 -25.21 12.35 -20.10
CA ALA A 364 -25.09 12.63 -21.54
C ALA A 364 -25.26 11.36 -22.40
N LEU A 365 -24.69 10.23 -21.96
CA LEU A 365 -24.86 8.94 -22.64
C LEU A 365 -26.31 8.45 -22.60
N TYR A 366 -27.03 8.65 -21.49
CA TYR A 366 -28.45 8.28 -21.41
C TYR A 366 -29.29 9.00 -22.47
N VAL A 367 -29.08 10.30 -22.68
CA VAL A 367 -29.78 11.07 -23.73
C VAL A 367 -29.47 10.50 -25.12
N GLN A 368 -28.21 10.20 -25.41
CA GLN A 368 -27.82 9.62 -26.70
C GLN A 368 -28.44 8.24 -26.94
N VAL A 369 -28.55 7.42 -25.89
CA VAL A 369 -29.19 6.10 -25.98
C VAL A 369 -30.67 6.24 -26.29
N GLU A 370 -31.36 7.19 -25.66
CA GLU A 370 -32.78 7.45 -25.91
C GLU A 370 -33.02 7.97 -27.35
N GLU A 371 -32.16 8.87 -27.83
CA GLU A 371 -32.18 9.34 -29.23
C GLU A 371 -31.95 8.20 -30.23
N ALA A 372 -30.92 7.37 -30.01
CA ALA A 372 -30.61 6.23 -30.85
C ALA A 372 -31.73 5.17 -30.84
N GLN A 373 -32.41 4.98 -29.70
CA GLN A 373 -33.58 4.11 -29.61
C GLN A 373 -34.73 4.62 -30.46
N LYS A 374 -35.01 5.93 -30.41
CA LYS A 374 -36.04 6.55 -31.24
C LYS A 374 -35.71 6.43 -32.75
N GLU A 375 -34.45 6.63 -33.12
CA GLU A 375 -34.00 6.47 -34.51
C GLU A 375 -34.16 5.01 -34.99
N ARG A 376 -33.79 4.04 -34.15
CA ARG A 376 -34.00 2.62 -34.41
C ARG A 376 -35.48 2.29 -34.65
N GLU A 377 -36.38 2.84 -33.83
CA GLU A 377 -37.83 2.62 -34.00
C GLU A 377 -38.33 3.21 -35.33
N ASN A 378 -37.85 4.39 -35.71
CA ASN A 378 -38.18 5.00 -36.99
C ASN A 378 -37.70 4.14 -38.18
N MET A 379 -36.44 3.69 -38.16
CA MET A 379 -35.90 2.79 -39.20
C MET A 379 -36.67 1.46 -39.26
N LEU A 380 -37.11 0.93 -38.12
CA LEU A 380 -37.90 -0.30 -38.08
C LEU A 380 -39.31 -0.10 -38.67
N ALA A 381 -39.90 1.08 -38.49
CA ALA A 381 -41.16 1.45 -39.13
C ALA A 381 -40.98 1.59 -40.66
N GLU A 382 -39.95 2.29 -41.11
CA GLU A 382 -39.63 2.45 -42.53
C GLU A 382 -39.38 1.10 -43.22
N ARG A 383 -38.60 0.21 -42.57
CA ARG A 383 -38.38 -1.16 -43.06
C ARG A 383 -39.69 -1.94 -43.27
N LYS A 384 -40.68 -1.76 -42.40
CA LYS A 384 -41.99 -2.42 -42.53
C LYS A 384 -42.76 -1.91 -43.74
N GLU A 385 -42.74 -0.59 -43.99
CA GLU A 385 -43.37 0.01 -45.17
C GLU A 385 -42.69 -0.43 -46.46
N ILE A 386 -41.34 -0.43 -46.50
CA ILE A 386 -40.59 -0.96 -47.65
C ILE A 386 -40.95 -2.42 -47.93
N PHE A 387 -41.04 -3.25 -46.89
CA PHE A 387 -41.42 -4.65 -47.05
C PHE A 387 -42.84 -4.79 -47.61
N LYS A 388 -43.79 -3.99 -47.13
CA LYS A 388 -45.17 -3.98 -47.61
C LYS A 388 -45.22 -3.61 -49.11
N SER A 389 -44.60 -2.49 -49.48
CA SER A 389 -44.52 -2.05 -50.88
C SER A 389 -43.82 -3.07 -51.79
N SER A 390 -42.74 -3.69 -51.31
CA SER A 390 -42.03 -4.74 -52.06
C SER A 390 -42.91 -5.97 -52.31
N LYS A 391 -43.75 -6.33 -51.32
CA LYS A 391 -44.70 -7.44 -51.46
C LYS A 391 -45.78 -7.12 -52.50
N GLU A 392 -46.26 -5.88 -52.53
CA GLU A 392 -47.23 -5.39 -53.53
C GLU A 392 -46.62 -5.45 -54.95
N MET A 393 -45.43 -4.89 -55.15
CA MET A 393 -44.73 -4.94 -56.44
C MET A 393 -44.46 -6.37 -56.92
N LYS A 394 -44.13 -7.29 -56.01
CA LYS A 394 -43.94 -8.70 -56.36
C LYS A 394 -45.23 -9.32 -56.91
N MET A 395 -46.38 -9.04 -56.29
CA MET A 395 -47.68 -9.54 -56.79
C MET A 395 -48.02 -8.96 -58.16
N GLU A 396 -47.73 -7.69 -58.40
CA GLU A 396 -47.91 -7.07 -59.72
C GLU A 396 -47.02 -7.70 -60.80
N LEU A 397 -45.76 -7.99 -60.46
CA LEU A 397 -44.82 -8.64 -61.36
C LEU A 397 -45.27 -10.06 -61.72
N GLU A 398 -45.71 -10.85 -60.74
CA GLU A 398 -46.28 -12.19 -60.97
C GLU A 398 -47.54 -12.13 -61.86
N ALA A 399 -48.36 -11.08 -61.72
CA ALA A 399 -49.53 -10.87 -62.59
C ALA A 399 -49.13 -10.51 -64.04
N LEU A 400 -48.10 -9.67 -64.22
CA LEU A 400 -47.58 -9.30 -65.54
C LEU A 400 -46.91 -10.48 -66.25
N GLU A 401 -46.14 -11.31 -65.54
CA GLU A 401 -45.53 -12.52 -66.11
C GLU A 401 -46.59 -13.46 -66.68
N LYS A 402 -47.72 -13.61 -65.97
CA LYS A 402 -48.85 -14.40 -66.45
C LYS A 402 -49.46 -13.81 -67.74
N GLN A 403 -49.64 -12.49 -67.80
CA GLN A 403 -50.12 -11.82 -69.02
C GLN A 403 -49.12 -11.95 -70.17
N TRP A 404 -47.82 -11.85 -69.90
CA TRP A 404 -46.78 -11.97 -70.91
C TRP A 404 -46.79 -13.35 -71.59
N ALA A 405 -47.03 -14.41 -70.82
CA ALA A 405 -47.19 -15.76 -71.36
C ALA A 405 -48.38 -15.85 -72.34
N GLU A 406 -49.48 -15.16 -72.06
CA GLU A 406 -50.64 -15.07 -72.97
C GLU A 406 -50.28 -14.31 -74.26
N TYR A 407 -49.58 -13.18 -74.15
CA TYR A 407 -49.12 -12.42 -75.32
C TYR A 407 -48.11 -13.19 -76.17
N GLU A 408 -47.17 -13.91 -75.55
CA GLU A 408 -46.20 -14.73 -76.27
C GLU A 408 -46.89 -15.85 -77.07
N ALA A 409 -47.91 -16.48 -76.49
CA ALA A 409 -48.73 -17.47 -77.19
C ALA A 409 -49.49 -16.84 -78.37
N MET A 410 -50.10 -15.67 -78.18
CA MET A 410 -50.77 -14.94 -79.29
C MET A 410 -49.81 -14.57 -80.41
N THR A 411 -48.57 -14.19 -80.08
CA THR A 411 -47.57 -13.79 -81.07
C THR A 411 -47.13 -14.97 -81.93
N LYS A 412 -46.91 -16.15 -81.33
CA LYS A 412 -46.60 -17.38 -82.08
C LYS A 412 -47.70 -17.76 -83.06
N VAL A 413 -48.96 -17.65 -82.64
CA VAL A 413 -50.11 -17.87 -83.53
C VAL A 413 -50.13 -16.86 -84.68
N ALA A 414 -49.84 -15.59 -84.40
CA ALA A 414 -49.78 -14.55 -85.43
C ALA A 414 -48.64 -14.79 -86.44
N GLU A 415 -47.45 -15.21 -85.98
CA GLU A 415 -46.31 -15.55 -86.84
C GLU A 415 -46.61 -16.76 -87.73
N GLU A 416 -47.29 -17.78 -87.21
CA GLU A 416 -47.76 -18.94 -87.99
C GLU A 416 -48.74 -18.52 -89.08
N GLU A 417 -49.73 -17.69 -88.75
CA GLU A 417 -50.68 -17.13 -89.72
C GLU A 417 -49.98 -16.27 -90.79
N GLU A 418 -49.02 -15.42 -90.40
CA GLU A 418 -48.24 -14.61 -91.35
C GLU A 418 -47.45 -15.50 -92.33
N SER A 419 -46.84 -16.57 -91.84
CA SER A 419 -46.14 -17.55 -92.69
C SER A 419 -47.09 -18.23 -93.69
N ILE A 420 -48.31 -18.59 -93.27
CA ILE A 420 -49.35 -19.14 -94.16
C ILE A 420 -49.72 -18.12 -95.24
N VAL A 421 -49.97 -16.87 -94.86
CA VAL A 421 -50.31 -15.79 -95.80
C VAL A 421 -49.19 -15.56 -96.81
N LEU A 422 -47.93 -15.52 -96.37
CA LEU A 422 -46.77 -15.37 -97.26
C LEU A 422 -46.64 -16.53 -98.25
N ALA A 423 -46.87 -17.77 -97.79
CA ALA A 423 -46.85 -18.95 -98.65
C ALA A 423 -47.96 -18.90 -99.72
N GLU A 424 -49.18 -18.53 -99.34
CA GLU A 424 -50.29 -18.33 -100.29
C GLU A 424 -50.01 -17.20 -101.27
N TRP A 425 -49.47 -16.08 -100.80
CA TRP A 425 -49.08 -14.96 -101.66
C TRP A 425 -48.01 -15.36 -102.69
N GLY A 426 -47.04 -16.19 -102.27
CA GLY A 426 -46.05 -16.81 -103.17
C GLY A 426 -46.72 -17.65 -104.26
N ARG A 427 -47.63 -18.56 -103.87
CA ARG A 427 -48.41 -19.38 -104.82
C ARG A 427 -49.17 -18.52 -105.83
N ILE A 428 -49.83 -17.45 -105.37
CA ILE A 428 -50.56 -16.52 -106.24
C ILE A 428 -49.62 -15.85 -107.24
N LYS A 429 -48.44 -15.37 -106.80
CA LYS A 429 -47.43 -14.76 -107.69
C LYS A 429 -46.94 -15.74 -108.75
N ASP A 430 -46.65 -16.98 -108.38
CA ASP A 430 -46.19 -18.02 -109.31
C ASP A 430 -47.27 -18.36 -110.34
N PHE A 431 -48.52 -18.48 -109.89
CA PHE A 431 -49.68 -18.70 -110.76
C PHE A 431 -49.87 -17.55 -111.78
N ILE A 432 -49.85 -16.31 -111.32
CA ILE A 432 -49.96 -15.13 -112.20
C ILE A 432 -48.80 -15.09 -113.21
N SER A 433 -47.58 -15.41 -112.77
CA SER A 433 -46.40 -15.45 -113.65
C SER A 433 -46.52 -16.53 -114.73
N SER A 434 -47.05 -17.71 -114.37
CA SER A 434 -47.34 -18.80 -115.32
C SER A 434 -48.37 -18.41 -116.39
N ILE A 435 -49.40 -17.65 -116.01
CA ILE A 435 -50.39 -17.12 -116.98
C ILE A 435 -49.72 -16.11 -117.92
N LYS A 436 -48.94 -15.16 -117.38
CA LYS A 436 -48.24 -14.15 -118.20
C LYS A 436 -47.27 -14.74 -119.21
N GLY A 437 -46.68 -15.91 -118.93
CA GLY A 437 -45.80 -16.59 -119.90
C GLY A 437 -46.53 -17.31 -121.02
N LYS A 438 -47.86 -17.48 -120.92
CA LYS A 438 -48.71 -18.15 -121.92
C LYS A 438 -49.55 -17.19 -122.76
N ILE A 439 -49.63 -15.92 -122.35
CA ILE A 439 -50.19 -14.80 -123.11
C ILE A 439 -49.01 -14.13 -123.83
#